data_AF-A0AAP8N881-F1
#
_entry.id   AF-A0AAP8N881-F1
#
_cell.length_a   1.000
_cell.length_b   1.000
_cell.length_c   1.000
_cell.angle_alpha   90.00
_cell.angle_beta   90.00
_cell.angle_gamma   90.00
#
_symmetry.space_group_name_H-M   'P 1'
#
loop_
_entity.id
_entity.type
_entity.pdbx_description
1 polymer ?
#
loop_
_entity_poly.entity_id
_entity_poly.type
_entity_poly.pdbx_seq_one_letter_code
_entity_poly.pdbx_strand_id
1 'polypeptide(L)'
;LVSGTAAIAFGAYAVLAYNQQQLDVAIFSIAVVGAVLGFLVFNAHPAKVFMGDTGSLALGGALAAIAIVTNLEILLVIIGGVFVIETLSVMIQVASFK
;
A
#
# COMPACT_ATOMS: atom_id res chain seq x y z
N LEU A 1 4.91 -10.03 -2.61
CA LEU A 1 4.94 -8.75 -3.38
C LEU A 1 4.16 -7.68 -2.63
N VAL A 2 2.82 -7.76 -2.56
CA VAL A 2 1.95 -6.74 -1.96
C VAL A 2 2.36 -6.33 -0.54
N SER A 3 2.66 -7.27 0.36
CA SER A 3 3.04 -6.93 1.75
C SER A 3 4.30 -6.10 1.84
N GLY A 4 5.28 -6.33 0.95
CA GLY A 4 6.53 -5.56 0.91
C GLY A 4 6.32 -4.15 0.34
N THR A 5 5.62 -4.04 -0.79
CA THR A 5 5.31 -2.74 -1.41
C THR A 5 4.37 -1.91 -0.54
N ALA A 6 3.42 -2.54 0.15
CA ALA A 6 2.56 -1.88 1.14
C ALA A 6 3.38 -1.35 2.33
N ALA A 7 4.30 -2.14 2.88
CA ALA A 7 5.16 -1.68 3.98
C ALA A 7 5.91 -0.39 3.63
N ILE A 8 6.45 -0.32 2.40
CA ILE A 8 7.15 0.87 1.92
C ILE A 8 6.17 2.05 1.75
N ALA A 9 5.01 1.82 1.13
CA ALA A 9 4.04 2.87 0.88
C ALA A 9 3.45 3.47 2.17
N PHE A 10 3.00 2.63 3.10
CA PHE A 10 2.52 3.09 4.41
C PHE A 10 3.63 3.73 5.23
N GLY A 11 4.88 3.23 5.13
CA GLY A 11 6.04 3.86 5.79
C GLY A 11 6.31 5.27 5.29
N ALA A 12 6.24 5.49 3.98
CA ALA A 12 6.39 6.83 3.38
C ALA A 12 5.29 7.78 3.88
N TYR A 13 4.03 7.33 3.86
CA TYR A 13 2.93 8.14 4.40
C TYR A 13 3.00 8.37 5.91
N ALA A 14 3.56 7.43 6.68
CA ALA A 14 3.79 7.63 8.11
C ALA A 14 4.75 8.80 8.36
N VAL A 15 5.86 8.85 7.61
CA VAL A 15 6.84 9.94 7.70
C VAL A 15 6.22 11.27 7.25
N LEU A 16 5.47 11.27 6.16
CA LEU A 16 4.79 12.47 5.66
C LEU A 16 3.75 13.00 6.65
N ALA A 17 2.92 12.11 7.21
CA ALA A 17 1.92 12.46 8.22
C ALA A 17 2.58 13.02 9.49
N TYR A 18 3.69 12.41 9.94
CA TYR A 18 4.46 12.91 11.07
C TYR A 18 4.99 14.33 10.83
N ASN A 19 5.54 14.61 9.64
CA ASN A 19 6.00 15.95 9.26
C ASN A 19 4.85 16.97 9.22
N GLN A 20 3.64 16.54 8.86
CA GLN A 20 2.42 17.36 8.90
C GLN A 20 1.78 17.47 10.30
N GLN A 21 2.42 16.95 11.35
CA GLN A 21 1.89 16.89 12.72
C GLN A 21 0.57 16.10 12.84
N GLN A 22 0.25 15.24 11.87
CA GLN A 22 -0.93 14.36 11.89
C GLN A 22 -0.58 13.03 12.56
N LEU A 23 -0.44 13.05 13.89
CA LEU A 23 0.05 11.89 14.66
C LEU A 23 -0.87 10.66 14.55
N ASP A 24 -2.19 10.84 14.50
CA ASP A 24 -3.14 9.72 14.39
C ASP A 24 -2.91 8.92 13.09
N VAL A 25 -2.70 9.63 11.98
CA VAL A 25 -2.43 9.03 10.67
C VAL A 25 -1.05 8.39 10.64
N ALA A 26 -0.05 9.02 11.25
CA ALA A 26 1.31 8.47 11.35
C ALA A 26 1.34 7.17 12.16
N ILE A 27 0.65 7.13 13.32
CA ILE A 27 0.53 5.95 14.18
C ILE A 27 -0.23 4.83 13.47
N PHE A 28 -1.35 5.14 12.83
CA PHE A 28 -2.09 4.16 12.05
C PHE A 28 -1.22 3.56 10.94
N SER A 29 -0.53 4.41 10.18
CA SER A 29 0.33 3.98 9.07
C SER A 29 1.46 3.08 9.55
N ILE A 30 2.17 3.43 10.63
CA ILE A 30 3.26 2.60 11.15
C ILE A 30 2.76 1.30 11.78
N ALA A 31 1.56 1.29 12.38
CA ALA A 31 0.93 0.06 12.85
C ALA A 31 0.63 -0.91 11.68
N VAL A 32 0.13 -0.38 10.56
CA VAL A 32 -0.07 -1.17 9.34
C VAL A 32 1.26 -1.69 8.81
N VAL A 33 2.33 -0.89 8.78
CA VAL A 33 3.68 -1.34 8.41
C VAL A 33 4.11 -2.54 9.26
N GLY A 34 3.97 -2.44 10.59
CA GLY A 34 4.28 -3.55 11.51
C GLY A 34 3.46 -4.81 11.21
N ALA A 35 2.16 -4.66 10.97
CA ALA A 35 1.28 -5.77 10.63
C ALA A 35 1.67 -6.45 9.31
N VAL A 36 1.95 -5.70 8.25
CA VAL A 36 2.33 -6.29 6.95
C VAL A 36 3.74 -6.87 6.96
N LEU A 37 4.67 -6.33 7.75
CA LEU A 37 6.01 -6.92 7.94
C LEU A 37 5.93 -8.20 8.77
N GLY A 38 5.11 -8.23 9.83
CA GLY A 38 4.84 -9.47 10.58
C GLY A 38 4.18 -10.54 9.70
N PHE A 39 3.20 -10.16 8.88
CA PHE A 39 2.59 -11.03 7.89
C PHE A 39 3.58 -11.51 6.82
N LEU A 40 4.53 -10.66 6.40
CA LEU A 40 5.53 -10.99 5.39
C LEU A 40 6.38 -12.20 5.79
N VAL A 41 6.62 -12.44 7.07
CA VAL A 41 7.34 -13.65 7.55
C VAL A 41 6.63 -14.95 7.13
N PHE A 42 5.29 -14.92 7.06
CA PHE A 42 4.46 -16.06 6.64
C PHE A 42 4.15 -16.05 5.14
N ASN A 43 4.24 -14.88 4.51
CA ASN A 43 3.95 -14.67 3.09
C ASN A 43 5.20 -14.72 2.19
N ALA A 44 6.40 -14.63 2.76
CA ALA A 44 7.67 -14.74 2.04
C ALA A 44 7.79 -16.11 1.36
N HIS A 45 8.47 -16.16 0.21
CA HIS A 45 8.58 -17.38 -0.56
C HIS A 45 9.38 -18.45 0.19
N PRO A 46 8.88 -19.71 0.29
CA PRO A 46 7.57 -20.21 -0.17
C PRO A 46 6.42 -19.81 0.78
N ALA A 47 5.36 -19.21 0.22
CA ALA A 47 4.26 -18.63 1.00
C ALA A 47 3.44 -19.70 1.73
N LYS A 48 3.24 -19.51 3.04
CA LYS A 48 2.40 -20.38 3.89
C LYS A 48 1.00 -19.82 4.09
N VAL A 49 0.89 -18.49 4.05
CA VAL A 49 -0.38 -17.76 4.22
C VAL A 49 -0.52 -16.74 3.10
N PHE A 50 -1.71 -16.72 2.47
CA PHE A 50 -2.06 -15.79 1.41
C PHE A 50 -2.91 -14.65 1.96
N MET A 51 -2.70 -13.45 1.43
CA MET A 51 -3.40 -12.24 1.90
C MET A 51 -4.90 -12.25 1.56
N GLY A 52 -5.26 -12.83 0.40
CA GLY A 52 -6.63 -12.82 -0.12
C GLY A 52 -7.15 -11.42 -0.45
N ASP A 53 -8.40 -11.37 -0.89
CA ASP A 53 -9.06 -10.11 -1.29
C ASP A 53 -9.37 -9.22 -0.08
N THR A 54 -9.68 -9.83 1.07
CA THR A 54 -9.94 -9.10 2.31
C THR A 54 -8.74 -8.23 2.71
N GLY A 55 -7.53 -8.77 2.64
CA GLY A 55 -6.33 -8.01 2.98
C GLY A 55 -5.94 -7.01 1.91
N SER A 56 -5.98 -7.39 0.63
CA SER A 56 -5.53 -6.54 -0.46
C SER A 56 -6.45 -5.32 -0.67
N LEU A 57 -7.76 -5.50 -0.63
CA LEU A 57 -8.73 -4.41 -0.76
C LEU A 57 -8.70 -3.48 0.46
N ALA A 58 -8.57 -4.04 1.67
CA ALA A 58 -8.46 -3.24 2.88
C ALA A 58 -7.20 -2.35 2.86
N LEU A 59 -6.04 -2.90 2.47
CA LEU A 59 -4.80 -2.13 2.37
C LEU A 59 -4.87 -1.06 1.27
N GLY A 60 -5.44 -1.39 0.10
CA GLY A 60 -5.63 -0.42 -0.98
C GLY A 60 -6.54 0.73 -0.56
N GLY A 61 -7.67 0.43 0.06
CA GLY A 61 -8.61 1.44 0.56
C GLY A 61 -8.02 2.30 1.67
N ALA A 62 -7.32 1.70 2.63
CA ALA A 62 -6.65 2.43 3.70
C ALA A 62 -5.56 3.36 3.17
N LEU A 63 -4.74 2.91 2.21
CA LEU A 63 -3.70 3.73 1.60
C LEU A 63 -4.27 4.92 0.83
N ALA A 64 -5.37 4.71 0.08
CA ALA A 64 -6.08 5.79 -0.60
C ALA A 64 -6.68 6.80 0.39
N ALA A 65 -7.29 6.32 1.49
CA ALA A 65 -7.83 7.19 2.53
C ALA A 65 -6.75 8.05 3.19
N ILE A 66 -5.58 7.48 3.51
CA ILE A 66 -4.45 8.24 4.06
C ILE A 66 -3.96 9.30 3.07
N ALA A 67 -3.87 8.98 1.79
CA ALA A 67 -3.46 9.94 0.77
C ALA A 67 -4.39 11.16 0.70
N ILE A 68 -5.71 10.93 0.81
CA ILE A 68 -6.74 11.98 0.85
C ILE A 68 -6.63 12.80 2.14
N VAL A 69 -6.56 12.15 3.31
CA VAL A 69 -6.50 12.84 4.61
C VAL A 69 -5.22 13.70 4.73
N THR A 70 -4.12 13.23 4.15
CA THR A 70 -2.85 13.98 4.11
C THR A 70 -2.79 15.04 3.01
N ASN A 71 -3.82 15.17 2.15
CA ASN A 71 -3.85 16.05 0.97
C ASN A 71 -2.64 15.84 0.04
N LEU A 72 -2.20 14.58 -0.10
CA LEU A 72 -1.05 14.16 -0.90
C LEU A 72 -1.46 13.05 -1.88
N GLU A 73 -2.58 13.23 -2.57
CA GLU A 73 -3.19 12.25 -3.47
C GLU A 73 -2.31 12.02 -4.70
N ILE A 74 -1.73 13.07 -5.27
CA ILE A 74 -0.85 12.94 -6.44
C ILE A 74 0.42 12.15 -6.07
N LEU A 75 0.89 12.30 -4.83
CA LEU A 75 2.07 11.60 -4.35
C LEU A 75 1.83 10.09 -4.21
N LEU A 76 0.57 9.66 -4.07
CA LEU A 76 0.19 8.24 -4.04
C LEU A 76 0.60 7.53 -5.33
N VAL A 77 0.53 8.22 -6.47
CA VAL A 77 0.92 7.64 -7.77
C VAL A 77 2.42 7.32 -7.79
N ILE A 78 3.24 8.15 -7.15
CA ILE A 78 4.69 7.97 -7.08
C ILE A 78 5.05 6.92 -6.02
N ILE A 79 4.52 7.07 -4.80
CA ILE A 79 4.79 6.14 -3.68
C ILE A 79 4.25 4.74 -3.99
N GLY A 80 3.04 4.67 -4.56
CA GLY A 80 2.36 3.44 -4.96
C GLY A 80 2.70 3.00 -6.39
N GLY A 81 3.81 3.47 -6.98
CA GLY A 81 4.12 3.29 -8.40
C GLY A 81 4.02 1.85 -8.88
N VAL A 82 4.44 0.87 -8.07
CA VAL A 82 4.30 -0.56 -8.42
C VAL A 82 2.82 -0.95 -8.59
N PHE A 83 1.93 -0.52 -7.70
CA PHE A 83 0.49 -0.82 -7.81
C PHE A 83 -0.13 -0.18 -9.06
N VAL A 84 0.30 1.04 -9.38
CA VAL A 84 -0.17 1.78 -10.55
C VAL A 84 0.27 1.08 -11.83
N ILE A 85 1.56 0.73 -11.92
CA ILE A 85 2.13 0.04 -13.09
C ILE A 85 1.46 -1.32 -13.29
N GLU A 86 1.19 -2.08 -12.23
CA GLU A 86 0.53 -3.38 -12.33
C GLU A 86 -0.92 -3.26 -12.81
N THR A 87 -1.62 -2.23 -12.36
CA THR A 87 -2.98 -1.97 -12.84
C THR A 87 -2.98 -1.51 -14.30
N LEU A 88 -2.05 -0.62 -14.67
CA LEU A 88 -1.87 -0.14 -16.03
C LEU A 88 -1.49 -1.27 -16.99
N SER A 89 -0.60 -2.18 -16.59
CA SER A 89 -0.20 -3.30 -17.43
C SER A 89 -1.38 -4.21 -17.78
N VAL A 90 -2.27 -4.48 -16.80
CA VAL A 90 -3.50 -5.25 -17.03
C VAL A 90 -4.48 -4.49 -17.91
N MET A 91 -4.66 -3.17 -17.69
CA MET A 91 -5.52 -2.35 -18.56
C MET A 91 -5.04 -2.33 -20.01
N ILE A 92 -3.73 -2.16 -20.23
CA ILE A 92 -3.10 -2.20 -21.55
C ILE A 92 -3.25 -3.60 -22.17
N GLN A 93 -3.02 -4.65 -21.40
CA GLN A 93 -3.21 -6.03 -21.85
C GLN A 93 -4.66 -6.24 -22.32
N VAL A 94 -5.65 -5.88 -21.50
CA VAL A 94 -7.06 -6.04 -21.87
C VAL A 94 -7.44 -5.20 -23.09
N ALA A 95 -6.88 -3.99 -23.24
CA ALA A 95 -7.13 -3.14 -24.41
C ALA A 95 -6.43 -3.61 -25.69
N SER A 96 -5.30 -4.32 -25.59
CA SER A 96 -4.54 -4.83 -26.75
C SER A 96 -5.03 -6.19 -27.24
N PHE A 97 -5.59 -7.02 -26.36
CA PHE A 97 -6.08 -8.37 -26.69
C PHE A 97 -7.59 -8.43 -26.93
N LYS A 98 -8.33 -7.36 -26.64
CA LYS A 98 -9.68 -7.14 -27.14
C LYS A 98 -9.61 -6.39 -28.46
#